data_AF-B2A8M5-F1
#
_entry.id   AF-B2A8M5-F1
#
_cell.length_a   1.000
_cell.length_b   1.000
_cell.length_c   1.000
_cell.angle_alpha   90.00
_cell.angle_beta   90.00
_cell.angle_gamma   90.00
#
_symmetry.space_group_name_H-M   'P 1'
#
loop_
_entity.id
_entity.type
_entity.pdbx_description
1 polymer ?
#
loop_
_entity_poly.entity_id
_entity_poly.type
_entity_poly.pdbx_seq_one_letter_code
_entity_poly.pdbx_strand_id
1 'polypeptide(L)'
;MNRDRKFENQETDQKFSQDNNKVDYTFMYRHEVDKLIEKLLKQEHDMEELQAVAKRMHKMEEHVYRVISERFRKAEAQEANVLSQVLMMMENKQELGDNLFGMLFDPQIPDRNKNYLLKVMDFLGFRPEVFSYNEVFNDPERAIREARQTLIRQIGENSQIIPQVLSEMIELSPATQDTLMEDLAREEDTELVPFLESIAYLDERDLALKAVKILGEQETPEGKAALRQLGNDMDRQFLHQEIHREINRLTMKGIEDLIDYRSFFDKELAKLGEFYEGAVSQIDGHGNRIVTFARRWGKSGQGVVVVNFMLNLDEGVRDCWGYHKMSIEEYRGLIKEYREDGTIMSIDSDYARSIFCDALYANHIKGNQRPPEFAFWRHFMTPEWLKEESYTPYLEDDIVKEVLAGSKSPREKDLWQLHNQSEFQEWFLHHPYIYELMDDFILRQKEKDGTFVPIATQEGVETIYSKIIEELIAPNLEYYKKALLMAADFNKKRGRAKVYRTAVLAIMRMGDGDLETLKKHPFFIGLGKRSLNVAATNLKRGLDLRKNPEDFDL
;
A
#
# COMPACT_ATOMS: atom_id res chain seq x y z
N MET A 1 -69.46 10.34 -43.09
CA MET A 1 -68.55 9.55 -43.95
C MET A 1 -67.68 8.74 -43.00
N ASN A 2 -68.03 7.51 -42.59
CA ASN A 2 -68.43 6.30 -43.31
C ASN A 2 -67.25 5.64 -44.06
N ARG A 3 -67.02 4.35 -43.71
CA ARG A 3 -66.16 3.31 -44.31
C ARG A 3 -64.70 3.27 -43.84
N ASP A 4 -64.10 2.12 -43.51
CA ASP A 4 -64.57 0.73 -43.53
C ASP A 4 -63.68 -0.19 -42.67
N ARG A 5 -64.32 -1.30 -42.30
CA ARG A 5 -63.90 -2.48 -41.52
C ARG A 5 -62.55 -3.10 -41.91
N LYS A 6 -61.92 -3.77 -40.93
CA LYS A 6 -61.58 -5.21 -41.03
C LYS A 6 -61.63 -5.89 -39.66
N PHE A 7 -62.44 -6.94 -39.62
CA PHE A 7 -62.68 -7.91 -38.55
C PHE A 7 -61.75 -9.11 -38.69
N GLU A 8 -61.57 -9.84 -37.57
CA GLU A 8 -61.36 -11.30 -37.44
C GLU A 8 -60.01 -11.89 -37.89
N ASN A 9 -59.34 -12.80 -37.18
CA ASN A 9 -59.76 -13.88 -36.27
C ASN A 9 -58.59 -14.23 -35.32
N GLN A 10 -58.86 -14.40 -34.02
CA GLN A 10 -58.90 -15.69 -33.29
C GLN A 10 -57.55 -16.42 -33.20
N GLU A 11 -56.96 -16.46 -32.01
CA GLU A 11 -56.86 -17.69 -31.20
C GLU A 11 -56.29 -17.35 -29.81
N THR A 12 -57.22 -17.06 -28.89
CA THR A 12 -57.05 -17.30 -27.45
C THR A 12 -57.16 -18.79 -27.20
N ASP A 13 -56.08 -19.41 -26.71
CA ASP A 13 -56.16 -20.63 -25.92
C ASP A 13 -55.46 -20.41 -24.58
N GLN A 14 -56.24 -19.88 -23.64
CA GLN A 14 -56.02 -20.09 -22.22
C GLN A 14 -56.84 -21.31 -21.80
N LYS A 15 -56.12 -22.35 -21.38
CA LYS A 15 -56.36 -23.21 -20.20
C LYS A 15 -56.12 -24.68 -20.56
N PHE A 16 -55.05 -25.25 -20.01
CA PHE A 16 -55.21 -26.35 -19.05
C PHE A 16 -54.05 -26.31 -18.05
N SER A 17 -54.42 -26.06 -16.80
CA SER A 17 -53.81 -26.59 -15.58
C SER A 17 -52.81 -27.74 -15.82
N GLN A 18 -51.53 -27.51 -15.54
CA GLN A 18 -50.62 -28.52 -15.01
C GLN A 18 -50.05 -27.99 -13.70
N ASP A 19 -50.91 -28.04 -12.68
CA ASP A 19 -50.46 -28.09 -11.30
C ASP A 19 -49.99 -29.53 -11.00
N ASN A 20 -48.97 -29.65 -10.16
CA ASN A 20 -48.48 -30.84 -9.47
C ASN A 20 -47.71 -31.92 -10.25
N ASN A 21 -46.38 -31.74 -10.32
CA ASN A 21 -45.40 -32.69 -9.74
C ASN A 21 -43.93 -32.20 -9.88
N LYS A 22 -43.63 -30.94 -9.53
CA LYS A 22 -42.24 -30.63 -9.15
C LYS A 22 -42.08 -31.11 -7.71
N VAL A 23 -41.51 -32.30 -7.55
CA VAL A 23 -41.06 -32.80 -6.24
C VAL A 23 -40.29 -31.66 -5.56
N ASP A 24 -40.74 -31.27 -4.37
CA ASP A 24 -40.04 -30.27 -3.56
C ASP A 24 -38.72 -30.88 -3.08
N TYR A 25 -37.65 -30.63 -3.82
CA TYR A 25 -36.30 -31.10 -3.49
C TYR A 25 -35.64 -30.26 -2.40
N THR A 26 -36.30 -29.23 -1.87
CA THR A 26 -35.74 -28.35 -0.82
C THR A 26 -35.26 -29.15 0.39
N PHE A 27 -36.04 -30.14 0.83
CA PHE A 27 -35.65 -31.01 1.95
C PHE A 27 -34.43 -31.88 1.59
N MET A 28 -34.37 -32.39 0.36
CA MET A 28 -33.25 -33.22 -0.11
C MET A 28 -31.96 -32.39 -0.18
N TYR A 29 -32.02 -31.19 -0.74
CA TYR A 29 -30.87 -30.30 -0.84
C TYR A 29 -30.37 -29.83 0.52
N ARG A 30 -31.27 -29.48 1.46
CA ARG A 30 -30.85 -29.14 2.83
C ARG A 30 -30.17 -30.30 3.54
N HIS A 31 -30.73 -31.50 3.42
CA HIS A 31 -30.14 -32.71 4.01
C HIS A 31 -28.79 -33.06 3.38
N GLU A 32 -28.61 -32.81 2.08
CA GLU A 32 -27.33 -33.00 1.40
C GLU A 32 -26.29 -31.96 1.86
N VAL A 33 -26.67 -30.69 1.99
CA VAL A 33 -25.80 -29.65 2.56
C VAL A 33 -25.39 -30.01 3.99
N ASP A 34 -26.32 -30.42 4.84
CA ASP A 34 -26.02 -30.83 6.22
C ASP A 34 -25.05 -32.00 6.29
N LYS A 35 -25.24 -33.01 5.44
CA LYS A 35 -24.31 -34.15 5.34
C LYS A 35 -22.91 -33.72 4.92
N LEU A 36 -22.80 -32.76 4.00
CA LEU A 36 -21.51 -32.27 3.55
C LEU A 36 -20.82 -31.46 4.65
N ILE A 37 -21.55 -30.61 5.39
CA ILE A 37 -21.02 -29.90 6.57
C ILE A 37 -20.60 -30.90 7.66
N GLU A 38 -21.42 -31.91 7.95
CA GLU A 38 -21.06 -32.96 8.92
C GLU A 38 -19.81 -33.75 8.51
N LYS A 39 -19.62 -33.97 7.20
CA LYS A 39 -18.39 -34.58 6.69
C LYS A 39 -17.20 -33.68 7.01
N LEU A 40 -17.33 -32.36 6.76
CA LEU A 40 -16.31 -31.36 7.02
C LEU A 40 -15.93 -31.19 8.50
N LEU A 41 -16.84 -31.55 9.42
CA LEU A 41 -16.59 -31.44 10.87
C LEU A 41 -15.86 -32.66 11.46
N LYS A 42 -15.88 -33.81 10.77
CA LYS A 42 -15.43 -35.10 11.34
C LYS A 42 -13.96 -35.44 11.03
N GLN A 43 -13.31 -34.74 10.10
CA GLN A 43 -11.95 -35.04 9.66
C GLN A 43 -11.13 -33.75 9.47
N GLU A 44 -9.79 -33.85 9.50
CA GLU A 44 -8.96 -32.79 8.92
C GLU A 44 -9.05 -32.89 7.40
N HIS A 45 -9.30 -31.76 6.75
CA HIS A 45 -9.51 -31.70 5.30
C HIS A 45 -8.36 -30.95 4.64
N ASP A 46 -7.88 -31.50 3.53
CA ASP A 46 -7.00 -30.74 2.64
C ASP A 46 -7.80 -29.75 1.78
N MET A 47 -7.09 -28.85 1.10
CA MET A 47 -7.71 -27.83 0.24
C MET A 47 -8.46 -28.42 -0.95
N GLU A 48 -8.10 -29.61 -1.43
CA GLU A 48 -8.79 -30.25 -2.56
C GLU A 48 -10.15 -30.79 -2.14
N GLU A 49 -10.26 -31.38 -0.95
CA GLU A 49 -11.53 -31.85 -0.39
C GLU A 49 -12.49 -30.69 -0.10
N LEU A 50 -11.97 -29.59 0.45
CA LEU A 50 -12.76 -28.37 0.67
C LEU A 50 -13.27 -27.79 -0.66
N GLN A 51 -12.44 -27.72 -1.70
CA GLN A 51 -12.85 -27.26 -3.03
C GLN A 51 -13.90 -28.17 -3.66
N ALA A 52 -13.75 -29.49 -3.52
CA ALA A 52 -14.72 -30.46 -4.03
C ALA A 52 -16.09 -30.32 -3.34
N VAL A 53 -16.11 -30.10 -2.02
CA VAL A 53 -17.34 -29.86 -1.25
C VAL A 53 -17.96 -28.52 -1.61
N ALA A 54 -17.17 -27.44 -1.70
CA ALA A 54 -17.64 -26.12 -2.11
C ALA A 54 -18.29 -26.15 -3.51
N LYS A 55 -17.65 -26.82 -4.47
CA LYS A 55 -18.18 -26.99 -5.84
C LYS A 55 -19.50 -27.77 -5.87
N ARG A 56 -19.70 -28.70 -4.93
CA ARG A 56 -20.95 -29.46 -4.80
C ARG A 56 -22.03 -28.61 -4.15
N MET A 57 -21.69 -27.86 -3.10
CA MET A 57 -22.57 -26.91 -2.43
C MET A 57 -23.01 -25.78 -3.36
N HIS A 58 -22.14 -25.31 -4.26
CA HIS A 58 -22.47 -24.29 -5.24
C HIS A 58 -23.69 -24.69 -6.11
N LYS A 59 -23.89 -25.98 -6.40
CA LYS A 59 -25.07 -26.44 -7.17
C LYS A 59 -26.40 -26.35 -6.40
N MET A 60 -26.35 -26.03 -5.11
CA MET A 60 -27.48 -25.98 -4.18
C MET A 60 -27.74 -24.55 -3.64
N GLU A 61 -27.01 -23.55 -4.18
CA GLU A 61 -27.07 -22.08 -3.94
C GLU A 61 -27.89 -21.64 -2.71
N GLU A 62 -29.18 -21.32 -2.91
CA GLU A 62 -30.07 -20.74 -1.88
C GLU A 62 -30.22 -21.62 -0.62
N HIS A 63 -30.12 -22.94 -0.78
CA HIS A 63 -30.27 -23.88 0.33
C HIS A 63 -29.03 -23.95 1.22
N VAL A 64 -27.85 -23.63 0.67
CA VAL A 64 -26.58 -23.60 1.43
C VAL A 64 -26.65 -22.49 2.48
N TYR A 65 -27.01 -21.28 2.06
CA TYR A 65 -27.12 -20.13 2.97
C TYR A 65 -28.10 -20.35 4.10
N ARG A 66 -29.26 -20.89 3.78
CA ARG A 66 -30.29 -21.14 4.79
C ARG A 66 -29.82 -22.13 5.85
N VAL A 67 -29.19 -23.23 5.44
CA VAL A 67 -28.65 -24.23 6.39
C VAL A 67 -27.50 -23.63 7.19
N ILE A 68 -26.57 -22.92 6.54
CA ILE A 68 -25.44 -22.28 7.22
C ILE A 68 -25.93 -21.23 8.23
N SER A 69 -26.90 -20.38 7.88
CA SER A 69 -27.50 -19.39 8.77
C SER A 69 -28.18 -20.04 9.98
N GLU A 70 -29.00 -21.07 9.76
CA GLU A 70 -29.66 -21.81 10.85
C GLU A 70 -28.63 -22.47 11.79
N ARG A 71 -27.51 -22.98 11.27
CA ARG A 71 -26.43 -23.58 12.07
C ARG A 71 -25.59 -22.54 12.80
N PHE A 72 -25.28 -21.40 12.18
CA PHE A 72 -24.54 -20.31 12.82
C PHE A 72 -25.22 -19.77 14.08
N ARG A 73 -26.54 -19.91 14.24
CA ARG A 73 -27.24 -19.55 15.48
C ARG A 73 -26.81 -20.38 16.70
N LYS A 74 -26.28 -21.59 16.47
CA LYS A 74 -25.93 -22.55 17.53
C LYS A 74 -24.50 -23.10 17.43
N ALA A 75 -23.78 -22.77 16.36
CA ALA A 75 -22.44 -23.28 16.11
C ALA A 75 -21.47 -22.91 17.24
N GLU A 76 -20.65 -23.88 17.61
CA GLU A 76 -19.44 -23.68 18.43
C GLU A 76 -18.26 -23.25 17.55
N ALA A 77 -17.13 -22.84 18.16
CA ALA A 77 -16.01 -22.23 17.43
C ALA A 77 -15.49 -23.05 16.24
N GLN A 78 -15.32 -24.37 16.42
CA GLN A 78 -14.86 -25.26 15.34
C GLN A 78 -15.86 -25.30 14.16
N GLU A 79 -17.16 -25.35 14.47
CA GLU A 79 -18.20 -25.40 13.45
C GLU A 79 -18.35 -24.06 12.74
N ALA A 80 -18.36 -22.95 13.48
CA ALA A 80 -18.40 -21.61 12.92
C ALA A 80 -17.23 -21.36 11.95
N ASN A 81 -16.03 -21.84 12.28
CA ASN A 81 -14.86 -21.75 11.41
C ASN A 81 -15.04 -22.53 10.09
N VAL A 82 -15.52 -23.78 10.16
CA VAL A 82 -15.80 -24.59 8.96
C VAL A 82 -16.88 -23.95 8.10
N LEU A 83 -17.97 -23.48 8.71
CA LEU A 83 -19.05 -22.77 8.00
C LEU A 83 -18.53 -21.51 7.29
N SER A 84 -17.58 -20.80 7.90
CA SER A 84 -16.94 -19.61 7.31
C SER A 84 -16.09 -19.94 6.10
N GLN A 85 -15.28 -20.99 6.18
CA GLN A 85 -14.48 -21.46 5.04
C GLN A 85 -15.36 -21.85 3.86
N VAL A 86 -16.48 -22.54 4.12
CA VAL A 86 -17.47 -22.86 3.08
C VAL A 86 -18.00 -21.59 2.42
N LEU A 87 -18.37 -20.57 3.20
CA LEU A 87 -18.86 -19.29 2.67
C LEU A 87 -17.79 -18.55 1.84
N MET A 88 -16.53 -18.53 2.29
CA MET A 88 -15.41 -17.91 1.56
C MET A 88 -15.15 -18.54 0.18
N MET A 89 -15.51 -19.81 0.01
CA MET A 89 -15.31 -20.55 -1.24
C MET A 89 -16.49 -20.47 -2.21
N MET A 90 -17.55 -19.72 -1.87
CA MET A 90 -18.69 -19.53 -2.74
C MET A 90 -18.41 -18.47 -3.83
N GLU A 91 -18.68 -18.83 -5.09
CA GLU A 91 -18.31 -18.00 -6.26
C GLU A 91 -19.28 -16.83 -6.52
N ASN A 92 -20.57 -16.95 -6.14
CA ASN A 92 -21.58 -15.91 -6.38
C ASN A 92 -21.53 -14.81 -5.32
N LYS A 93 -20.54 -13.91 -5.44
CA LYS A 93 -20.30 -12.82 -4.50
C LYS A 93 -21.53 -11.92 -4.28
N GLN A 94 -22.28 -11.56 -5.32
CA GLN A 94 -23.33 -10.55 -5.18
C GLN A 94 -24.52 -11.02 -4.33
N GLU A 95 -24.99 -12.25 -4.53
CA GLU A 95 -26.05 -12.86 -3.71
C GLU A 95 -25.55 -13.26 -2.32
N LEU A 96 -24.26 -13.61 -2.22
CA LEU A 96 -23.58 -13.88 -0.95
C LEU A 96 -23.56 -12.64 -0.05
N GLY A 97 -23.34 -11.45 -0.61
CA GLY A 97 -23.33 -10.18 0.13
C GLY A 97 -24.63 -9.94 0.91
N ASP A 98 -25.79 -9.95 0.24
CA ASP A 98 -27.09 -9.70 0.87
C ASP A 98 -27.41 -10.73 1.98
N ASN A 99 -27.07 -12.00 1.74
CA ASN A 99 -27.27 -13.07 2.72
C ASN A 99 -26.33 -12.93 3.94
N LEU A 100 -25.06 -12.55 3.71
CA LEU A 100 -24.11 -12.27 4.79
C LEU A 100 -24.54 -11.08 5.64
N PHE A 101 -25.04 -10.01 5.03
CA PHE A 101 -25.64 -8.89 5.77
C PHE A 101 -26.84 -9.37 6.59
N GLY A 102 -27.76 -10.13 5.99
CA GLY A 102 -28.92 -10.69 6.70
C GLY A 102 -28.53 -11.54 7.92
N MET A 103 -27.44 -12.30 7.82
CA MET A 103 -26.88 -13.05 8.94
C MET A 103 -26.20 -12.15 9.97
N LEU A 104 -25.42 -11.16 9.53
CA LEU A 104 -24.72 -10.24 10.41
C LEU A 104 -25.69 -9.46 11.32
N PHE A 105 -26.84 -9.05 10.77
CA PHE A 105 -27.91 -8.36 11.49
C PHE A 105 -28.92 -9.28 12.19
N ASP A 106 -28.79 -10.61 12.08
CA ASP A 106 -29.68 -11.54 12.77
C ASP A 106 -29.36 -11.55 14.27
N PRO A 107 -30.27 -11.08 15.15
CA PRO A 107 -30.02 -11.08 16.60
C PRO A 107 -29.93 -12.50 17.19
N GLN A 108 -30.40 -13.52 16.48
CA GLN A 108 -30.30 -14.91 16.91
C GLN A 108 -28.91 -15.51 16.68
N ILE A 109 -28.06 -14.86 15.85
CA ILE A 109 -26.67 -15.28 15.70
C ILE A 109 -25.86 -14.68 16.87
N PRO A 110 -25.17 -15.51 17.67
CA PRO A 110 -24.34 -15.03 18.76
C PRO A 110 -23.22 -14.10 18.26
N ASP A 111 -22.85 -13.11 19.07
CA ASP A 111 -21.79 -12.14 18.74
C ASP A 111 -20.46 -12.81 18.40
N ARG A 112 -20.10 -13.87 19.13
CA ARG A 112 -18.91 -14.71 18.82
C ARG A 112 -18.90 -15.23 17.38
N ASN A 113 -20.08 -15.52 16.83
CA ASN A 113 -20.27 -16.09 15.51
C ASN A 113 -20.35 -15.00 14.43
N LYS A 114 -20.82 -13.79 14.79
CA LYS A 114 -20.77 -12.60 13.92
C LYS A 114 -19.33 -12.20 13.57
N ASN A 115 -18.38 -12.38 14.49
CA ASN A 115 -16.95 -12.16 14.22
C ASN A 115 -16.40 -13.03 13.08
N TYR A 116 -16.90 -14.26 12.94
CA TYR A 116 -16.52 -15.12 11.82
C TYR A 116 -17.12 -14.63 10.50
N LEU A 117 -18.36 -14.13 10.53
CA LEU A 117 -19.01 -13.53 9.35
C LEU A 117 -18.28 -12.27 8.88
N LEU A 118 -17.83 -11.41 9.80
CA LEU A 118 -17.03 -10.24 9.47
C LEU A 118 -15.74 -10.63 8.73
N LYS A 119 -15.05 -11.70 9.16
CA LYS A 119 -13.87 -12.24 8.45
C LYS A 119 -14.20 -12.76 7.05
N VAL A 120 -15.35 -13.42 6.89
CA VAL A 120 -15.82 -13.88 5.58
C VAL A 120 -16.10 -12.69 4.67
N MET A 121 -16.76 -11.66 5.19
CA MET A 121 -17.09 -10.44 4.45
C MET A 121 -15.83 -9.72 3.98
N ASP A 122 -14.87 -9.52 4.89
CA ASP A 122 -13.56 -8.92 4.60
C ASP A 122 -12.82 -9.71 3.50
N PHE A 123 -12.70 -11.04 3.64
CA PHE A 123 -12.08 -11.91 2.64
C PHE A 123 -12.71 -11.78 1.24
N LEU A 124 -14.02 -11.57 1.18
CA LEU A 124 -14.74 -11.46 -0.08
C LEU A 124 -14.68 -10.06 -0.70
N GLY A 125 -14.16 -9.08 0.04
CA GLY A 125 -14.11 -7.67 -0.33
C GLY A 125 -15.38 -6.90 0.02
N PHE A 126 -16.26 -7.45 0.86
CA PHE A 126 -17.36 -6.70 1.45
C PHE A 126 -16.83 -5.92 2.64
N ARG A 127 -16.73 -4.61 2.48
CA ARG A 127 -16.32 -3.70 3.54
C ARG A 127 -17.52 -3.35 4.43
N PRO A 128 -17.61 -3.88 5.67
CA PRO A 128 -18.70 -3.55 6.59
C PRO A 128 -18.50 -2.18 7.27
N GLU A 129 -17.53 -1.38 6.81
CA GLU A 129 -17.14 -0.05 7.32
C GLU A 129 -18.31 0.95 7.46
N VAL A 130 -19.47 0.61 6.89
CA VAL A 130 -20.72 1.38 6.97
C VAL A 130 -21.51 1.12 8.26
N PHE A 131 -21.22 0.04 9.01
CA PHE A 131 -22.06 -0.39 10.14
C PHE A 131 -21.40 -0.17 11.49
N SER A 132 -22.16 0.39 12.42
CA SER A 132 -21.75 0.53 13.81
C SER A 132 -21.80 -0.83 14.52
N TYR A 133 -20.89 -1.07 15.49
CA TYR A 133 -21.01 -2.22 16.40
C TYR A 133 -22.39 -2.28 17.09
N ASN A 134 -23.02 -1.12 17.31
CA ASN A 134 -24.37 -1.01 17.87
C ASN A 134 -25.48 -1.55 16.97
N GLU A 135 -25.23 -1.61 15.66
CA GLU A 135 -26.18 -2.14 14.68
C GLU A 135 -25.99 -3.64 14.49
N VAL A 136 -24.75 -4.10 14.62
CA VAL A 136 -24.34 -5.49 14.31
C VAL A 136 -24.43 -6.40 15.53
N PHE A 137 -23.90 -5.99 16.69
CA PHE A 137 -23.73 -6.88 17.83
C PHE A 137 -24.87 -6.77 18.83
N ASN A 138 -25.23 -7.89 19.47
CA ASN A 138 -26.24 -7.93 20.52
C ASN A 138 -25.72 -7.28 21.82
N ASP A 139 -24.44 -7.45 22.12
CA ASP A 139 -23.69 -6.76 23.19
C ASP A 139 -22.46 -6.07 22.58
N PRO A 140 -22.64 -4.86 22.01
CA PRO A 140 -21.58 -4.11 21.35
C PRO A 140 -20.38 -3.87 22.25
N GLU A 141 -20.62 -3.52 23.51
CA GLU A 141 -19.61 -3.25 24.53
C GLU A 141 -18.75 -4.48 24.80
N ARG A 142 -19.37 -5.67 24.90
CA ARG A 142 -18.62 -6.91 25.04
C ARG A 142 -17.83 -7.25 23.78
N ALA A 143 -18.40 -7.07 22.59
CA ALA A 143 -17.73 -7.34 21.33
C ALA A 143 -16.48 -6.44 21.15
N ILE A 144 -16.59 -5.15 21.48
CA ILE A 144 -15.47 -4.19 21.47
C ILE A 144 -14.38 -4.64 22.46
N ARG A 145 -14.75 -5.01 23.69
CA ARG A 145 -13.79 -5.51 24.69
C ARG A 145 -13.06 -6.77 24.21
N GLU A 146 -13.78 -7.75 23.64
CA GLU A 146 -13.18 -8.99 23.14
C GLU A 146 -12.25 -8.75 21.93
N ALA A 147 -12.63 -7.85 21.02
CA ALA A 147 -11.79 -7.44 19.89
C ALA A 147 -10.51 -6.75 20.37
N ARG A 148 -10.62 -5.82 21.32
CA ARG A 148 -9.49 -5.13 21.94
C ARG A 148 -8.54 -6.09 22.63
N GLN A 149 -9.04 -6.98 23.49
CA GLN A 149 -8.22 -7.99 24.17
C GLN A 149 -7.52 -8.92 23.18
N THR A 150 -8.18 -9.23 22.05
CA THR A 150 -7.57 -10.01 20.97
C THR A 150 -6.41 -9.24 20.34
N LEU A 151 -6.59 -7.96 20.03
CA LEU A 151 -5.54 -7.09 19.48
C LEU A 151 -4.35 -6.99 20.45
N ILE A 152 -4.59 -6.72 21.73
CA ILE A 152 -3.54 -6.61 22.76
C ILE A 152 -2.72 -7.90 22.82
N ARG A 153 -3.40 -9.05 22.94
CA ARG A 153 -2.75 -10.36 22.97
C ARG A 153 -1.95 -10.61 21.69
N GLN A 154 -2.48 -10.25 20.52
CA GLN A 154 -1.76 -10.43 19.26
C GLN A 154 -0.51 -9.53 19.18
N ILE A 155 -0.56 -8.31 19.71
CA ILE A 155 0.59 -7.42 19.82
C ILE A 155 1.63 -8.01 20.79
N GLY A 156 1.19 -8.52 21.94
CA GLY A 156 2.05 -9.20 22.91
C GLY A 156 2.72 -10.46 22.37
N GLU A 157 1.97 -11.28 21.62
CA GLU A 157 2.47 -12.48 20.96
C GLU A 157 3.39 -12.16 19.76
N ASN A 158 3.05 -11.13 18.98
CA ASN A 158 3.76 -10.73 17.77
C ASN A 158 3.67 -9.22 17.51
N SER A 159 4.61 -8.48 18.08
CA SER A 159 4.76 -7.03 17.86
C SER A 159 4.96 -6.60 16.39
N GLN A 160 5.21 -7.53 15.47
CA GLN A 160 5.36 -7.21 14.03
C GLN A 160 4.03 -6.85 13.36
N ILE A 161 2.89 -7.05 14.03
CA ILE A 161 1.61 -6.58 13.50
C ILE A 161 1.42 -5.08 13.71
N ILE A 162 2.22 -4.43 14.57
CA ILE A 162 2.08 -3.02 14.91
C ILE A 162 2.04 -2.12 13.66
N PRO A 163 2.95 -2.23 12.68
CA PRO A 163 2.88 -1.43 11.45
C PRO A 163 1.53 -1.51 10.74
N GLN A 164 1.01 -2.72 10.55
CA GLN A 164 -0.29 -2.94 9.89
C GLN A 164 -1.42 -2.27 10.69
N VAL A 165 -1.44 -2.49 12.01
CA VAL A 165 -2.45 -1.90 12.90
C VAL A 165 -2.38 -0.37 12.88
N LEU A 166 -1.18 0.23 12.79
CA LEU A 166 -1.02 1.68 12.68
C LEU A 166 -1.58 2.20 11.35
N SER A 167 -1.32 1.53 10.23
CA SER A 167 -1.90 1.89 8.93
C SER A 167 -3.42 1.87 8.97
N GLU A 168 -3.99 0.76 9.44
CA GLU A 168 -5.44 0.59 9.56
C GLU A 168 -6.05 1.65 10.50
N MET A 169 -5.35 2.01 11.58
CA MET A 169 -5.81 3.02 12.52
C MET A 169 -5.86 4.43 11.90
N ILE A 170 -4.87 4.82 11.08
CA ILE A 170 -4.86 6.15 10.45
C ILE A 170 -5.97 6.29 9.41
N GLU A 171 -6.39 5.21 8.76
CA GLU A 171 -7.52 5.22 7.83
C GLU A 171 -8.89 5.41 8.53
N LEU A 172 -8.97 5.23 9.86
CA LEU A 172 -10.20 5.43 10.61
C LEU A 172 -10.59 6.90 10.71
N SER A 173 -11.90 7.16 10.86
CA SER A 173 -12.37 8.52 11.15
C SER A 173 -11.80 9.03 12.49
N PRO A 174 -11.55 10.35 12.66
CA PRO A 174 -11.03 10.89 13.90
C PRO A 174 -11.85 10.52 15.14
N ALA A 175 -13.19 10.45 15.01
CA ALA A 175 -14.06 10.03 16.11
C ALA A 175 -13.85 8.55 16.50
N THR A 176 -13.58 7.70 15.51
CA THR A 176 -13.28 6.27 15.73
C THR A 176 -11.89 6.09 16.34
N GLN A 177 -10.90 6.85 15.87
CA GLN A 177 -9.57 6.87 16.47
C GLN A 177 -9.62 7.31 17.93
N ASP A 178 -10.40 8.36 18.24
CA ASP A 178 -10.61 8.85 19.60
C ASP A 178 -11.22 7.79 20.50
N THR A 179 -12.25 7.10 20.02
CA THR A 179 -12.90 6.00 20.73
C THR A 179 -11.90 4.86 21.00
N LEU A 180 -11.10 4.49 19.99
CA LEU A 180 -10.05 3.47 20.15
C LEU A 180 -9.02 3.89 21.21
N MET A 181 -8.55 5.14 21.18
CA MET A 181 -7.58 5.64 22.15
C MET A 181 -8.15 5.68 23.57
N GLU A 182 -9.40 6.12 23.74
CA GLU A 182 -10.10 6.08 25.04
C GLU A 182 -10.25 4.65 25.56
N ASP A 183 -10.50 3.69 24.67
CA ASP A 183 -10.63 2.29 25.01
C ASP A 183 -9.28 1.66 25.40
N LEU A 184 -8.19 2.02 24.73
CA LEU A 184 -6.83 1.61 25.11
C LEU A 184 -6.42 2.19 26.47
N ALA A 185 -6.85 3.41 26.79
CA ALA A 185 -6.58 4.06 28.07
C ALA A 185 -7.15 3.30 29.28
N ARG A 186 -8.21 2.52 29.07
CA ARG A 186 -8.87 1.73 30.12
C ARG A 186 -8.17 0.42 30.43
N GLU A 187 -7.19 0.01 29.62
CA GLU A 187 -6.46 -1.25 29.76
C GLU A 187 -5.09 -1.02 30.40
N GLU A 188 -4.93 -1.48 31.64
CA GLU A 188 -3.65 -1.52 32.34
C GLU A 188 -2.87 -2.78 31.91
N ASP A 189 -2.42 -2.81 30.64
CA ASP A 189 -1.64 -3.91 30.09
C ASP A 189 -0.28 -3.44 29.58
N THR A 190 0.80 -4.02 30.11
CA THR A 190 2.18 -3.75 29.66
C THR A 190 2.43 -4.18 28.21
N GLU A 191 1.65 -5.12 27.67
CA GLU A 191 1.75 -5.55 26.26
C GLU A 191 1.32 -4.44 25.29
N LEU A 192 0.59 -3.42 25.75
CA LEU A 192 0.22 -2.25 24.94
C LEU A 192 1.32 -1.20 24.80
N VAL A 193 2.29 -1.18 25.70
CA VAL A 193 3.34 -0.15 25.72
C VAL A 193 4.07 -0.01 24.38
N PRO A 194 4.49 -1.09 23.68
CA PRO A 194 5.14 -0.97 22.36
C PRO A 194 4.26 -0.31 21.31
N PHE A 195 2.96 -0.60 21.34
CA PHE A 195 2.00 -0.04 20.41
C PHE A 195 1.77 1.44 20.68
N LEU A 196 1.52 1.82 21.94
CA LEU A 196 1.37 3.21 22.36
C LEU A 196 2.65 4.02 22.13
N GLU A 197 3.82 3.45 22.37
CA GLU A 197 5.10 4.07 22.05
C GLU A 197 5.20 4.35 20.55
N SER A 198 4.78 3.41 19.68
CA SER A 198 4.73 3.62 18.23
C SER A 198 3.75 4.72 17.84
N ILE A 199 2.57 4.81 18.46
CA ILE A 199 1.62 5.92 18.23
C ILE A 199 2.23 7.26 18.63
N ALA A 200 2.98 7.32 19.73
CA ALA A 200 3.69 8.53 20.16
C ALA A 200 4.79 8.96 19.18
N TYR A 201 5.25 8.07 18.31
CA TYR A 201 6.15 8.36 17.19
C TYR A 201 5.44 8.68 15.87
N LEU A 202 4.12 8.83 15.82
CA LEU A 202 3.44 9.34 14.63
C LEU A 202 3.69 10.85 14.43
N ASP A 203 3.58 11.31 13.18
CA ASP A 203 3.62 12.74 12.86
C ASP A 203 2.27 13.44 13.14
N GLU A 204 1.21 12.67 13.37
CA GLU A 204 -0.10 13.16 13.79
C GLU A 204 -0.10 13.57 15.27
N ARG A 205 0.04 14.88 15.49
CA ARG A 205 0.31 15.46 16.83
C ARG A 205 -0.74 15.11 17.87
N ASP A 206 -2.02 15.07 17.49
CA ASP A 206 -3.10 14.82 18.42
C ASP A 206 -3.10 13.36 18.90
N LEU A 207 -2.89 12.40 18.00
CA LEU A 207 -2.74 10.98 18.34
C LEU A 207 -1.48 10.75 19.17
N ALA A 208 -0.35 11.34 18.77
CA ALA A 208 0.92 11.22 19.50
C ALA A 208 0.80 11.76 20.94
N LEU A 209 0.13 12.91 21.12
CA LEU A 209 -0.14 13.48 22.44
C LEU A 209 -1.06 12.59 23.29
N LYS A 210 -2.10 12.00 22.69
CA LYS A 210 -2.98 11.05 23.38
C LYS A 210 -2.21 9.82 23.83
N ALA A 211 -1.35 9.26 22.99
CA ALA A 211 -0.52 8.11 23.36
C ALA A 211 0.42 8.42 24.54
N VAL A 212 1.06 9.60 24.56
CA VAL A 212 1.89 10.04 25.69
C VAL A 212 1.10 10.08 27.00
N LYS A 213 -0.14 10.60 26.96
CA LYS A 213 -1.02 10.63 28.15
C LYS A 213 -1.37 9.23 28.62
N ILE A 214 -1.77 8.36 27.69
CA ILE A 214 -2.14 6.98 28.00
C ILE A 214 -0.95 6.22 28.60
N LEU A 215 0.26 6.36 28.03
CA LEU A 215 1.48 5.79 28.61
C LEU A 215 1.73 6.23 30.06
N GLY A 216 1.38 7.48 30.39
CA GLY A 216 1.41 7.97 31.77
C GLY A 216 0.29 7.40 32.66
N GLU A 217 -0.87 7.09 32.08
CA GLU A 217 -2.06 6.59 32.78
C GLU A 217 -1.97 5.11 33.13
N GLN A 218 -1.22 4.32 32.36
CA GLN A 218 -1.04 2.89 32.64
C GLN A 218 -0.32 2.62 33.98
N GLU A 219 0.34 3.62 34.58
CA GLU A 219 1.04 3.47 35.88
C GLU A 219 2.10 2.36 35.90
N THR A 220 2.64 1.99 34.74
CA THR A 220 3.64 0.93 34.61
C THR A 220 5.07 1.50 34.53
N PRO A 221 6.07 0.79 35.07
CA PRO A 221 7.47 1.15 34.85
C PRO A 221 7.89 1.11 33.36
N GLU A 222 7.30 0.20 32.58
CA GLU A 222 7.44 0.10 31.13
C GLU A 222 7.02 1.39 30.42
N GLY A 223 5.82 1.91 30.75
CA GLY A 223 5.31 3.16 30.20
C GLY A 223 6.17 4.37 30.58
N LYS A 224 6.65 4.41 31.83
CA LYS A 224 7.59 5.44 32.29
C LYS A 224 8.88 5.47 31.48
N ALA A 225 9.41 4.31 31.14
CA ALA A 225 10.63 4.20 30.36
C ALA A 225 10.43 4.57 28.89
N ALA A 226 9.30 4.17 28.28
CA ALA A 226 8.92 4.61 26.94
C ALA A 226 8.83 6.14 26.87
N LEU A 227 8.20 6.79 27.86
CA LEU A 227 8.14 8.25 27.97
C LEU A 227 9.53 8.90 28.06
N ARG A 228 10.48 8.30 28.79
CA ARG A 228 11.86 8.81 28.86
C ARG A 228 12.58 8.70 27.53
N GLN A 229 12.40 7.60 26.81
CA GLN A 229 12.98 7.43 25.49
C GLN A 229 12.44 8.47 24.51
N LEU A 230 11.11 8.66 24.48
CA LEU A 230 10.45 9.70 23.70
C LEU A 230 10.98 11.10 24.04
N GLY A 231 11.21 11.39 25.33
CA GLY A 231 11.73 12.69 25.78
C GLY A 231 13.18 12.98 25.39
N ASN A 232 13.92 11.98 24.91
CA ASN A 232 15.27 12.15 24.37
C ASN A 232 15.27 12.31 22.83
N ASP A 233 14.13 12.15 22.17
CA ASP A 233 14.02 12.23 20.72
C ASP A 233 13.81 13.68 20.25
N MET A 234 14.70 14.15 19.37
CA MET A 234 14.67 15.52 18.85
C MET A 234 13.43 15.80 17.99
N ASP A 235 12.87 14.77 17.33
CA ASP A 235 11.67 14.89 16.50
C ASP A 235 10.39 15.04 17.35
N ARG A 236 10.51 14.85 18.67
CA ARG A 236 9.39 14.83 19.63
C ARG A 236 9.46 15.97 20.65
N GLN A 237 10.22 17.02 20.34
CA GLN A 237 10.30 18.24 21.17
C GLN A 237 8.94 18.87 21.47
N PHE A 238 7.97 18.78 20.55
CA PHE A 238 6.62 19.31 20.78
C PHE A 238 5.85 18.57 21.90
N LEU A 239 6.25 17.34 22.22
CA LEU A 239 5.67 16.51 23.28
C LEU A 239 6.39 16.69 24.64
N HIS A 240 7.56 17.34 24.69
CA HIS A 240 8.40 17.37 25.89
C HIS A 240 7.68 17.85 27.16
N GLN A 241 6.82 18.87 27.06
CA GLN A 241 6.09 19.38 28.22
C GLN A 241 5.17 18.30 28.83
N GLU A 242 4.42 17.61 27.97
CA GLU A 242 3.51 16.55 28.43
C GLU A 242 4.29 15.32 28.89
N ILE A 243 5.34 14.91 28.16
CA ILE A 243 6.24 13.82 28.57
C ILE A 243 6.80 14.08 29.97
N HIS A 244 7.33 15.28 30.25
CA HIS A 244 7.85 15.62 31.56
C HIS A 244 6.78 15.60 32.65
N ARG A 245 5.58 16.10 32.34
CA ARG A 245 4.45 16.07 33.25
C ARG A 245 4.08 14.63 33.63
N GLU A 246 4.00 13.74 32.65
CA GLU A 246 3.62 12.35 32.86
C GLU A 246 4.70 11.55 33.60
N ILE A 247 5.98 11.74 33.26
CA ILE A 247 7.10 11.16 34.04
C ILE A 247 7.08 11.64 35.49
N ASN A 248 6.81 12.92 35.73
CA ASN A 248 6.71 13.47 37.09
C ASN A 248 5.51 12.89 37.84
N ARG A 249 4.36 12.74 37.19
CA ARG A 249 3.17 12.10 37.77
C ARG A 249 3.48 10.66 38.21
N LEU A 250 4.09 9.86 37.33
CA LEU A 250 4.49 8.49 37.62
C LEU A 250 5.52 8.43 38.77
N THR A 251 6.47 9.36 38.79
CA THR A 251 7.47 9.47 39.87
C THR A 251 6.82 9.81 41.21
N MET A 252 5.85 10.74 41.26
CA MET A 252 5.12 11.07 42.49
C MET A 252 4.27 9.92 43.01
N LYS A 253 3.76 9.06 42.12
CA LYS A 253 3.04 7.83 42.49
C LYS A 253 3.97 6.71 42.99
N GLY A 254 5.29 6.93 42.98
CA GLY A 254 6.26 5.94 43.42
C GLY A 254 6.51 4.83 42.41
N ILE A 255 6.13 5.02 41.14
CA ILE A 255 6.50 4.08 40.07
C ILE A 255 8.01 4.16 39.88
N GLU A 256 8.69 3.06 40.23
CA GLU A 256 10.14 2.97 40.20
C GLU A 256 10.67 3.11 38.78
N ASP A 257 11.83 3.72 38.65
CA ASP A 257 12.58 3.64 37.42
C ASP A 257 13.14 2.22 37.30
N LEU A 258 12.86 1.57 36.18
CA LEU A 258 13.60 0.37 35.87
C LEU A 258 15.04 0.77 35.48
N ILE A 259 15.97 0.54 36.41
CA ILE A 259 17.39 0.89 36.29
C ILE A 259 18.04 0.23 35.06
N ASP A 260 17.54 -0.95 34.66
CA ASP A 260 18.03 -1.75 33.52
C ASP A 260 16.95 -2.01 32.44
N TYR A 261 15.84 -1.27 32.44
CA TYR A 261 14.84 -1.50 31.39
C TYR A 261 15.29 -0.91 30.08
N ARG A 262 15.48 -1.85 29.16
CA ARG A 262 15.41 -1.62 27.73
C ARG A 262 13.92 -1.59 27.38
N SER A 263 13.47 -0.50 26.74
CA SER A 263 12.18 -0.48 26.07
C SER A 263 12.00 -1.71 25.18
N PHE A 264 10.77 -1.97 24.74
CA PHE A 264 10.55 -3.02 23.74
C PHE A 264 11.51 -2.83 22.56
N PHE A 265 11.62 -1.61 22.05
CA PHE A 265 12.54 -1.29 20.96
C PHE A 265 14.00 -1.48 21.36
N ASP A 266 14.43 -1.11 22.56
CA ASP A 266 15.81 -1.36 23.00
C ASP A 266 16.12 -2.87 23.14
N LYS A 267 15.12 -3.67 23.52
CA LYS A 267 15.25 -5.15 23.59
C LYS A 267 15.35 -5.74 22.20
N GLU A 268 14.56 -5.27 21.24
CA GLU A 268 14.65 -5.71 19.83
C GLU A 268 15.94 -5.21 19.17
N LEU A 269 16.30 -3.94 19.39
CA LEU A 269 17.56 -3.34 18.96
C LEU A 269 18.78 -4.09 19.48
N ALA A 270 18.74 -4.54 20.74
CA ALA A 270 19.81 -5.35 21.32
C ALA A 270 19.96 -6.74 20.67
N LYS A 271 18.94 -7.21 19.94
CA LYS A 271 18.98 -8.44 19.14
C LYS A 271 19.41 -8.18 17.70
N LEU A 272 19.39 -6.92 17.24
CA LEU A 272 19.95 -6.53 15.96
C LEU A 272 21.47 -6.57 16.04
N GLY A 273 22.05 -7.28 15.09
CA GLY A 273 23.48 -7.28 14.85
C GLY A 273 23.90 -6.12 13.95
N GLU A 274 25.07 -6.31 13.35
CA GLU A 274 25.64 -5.38 12.39
C GLU A 274 24.78 -5.27 11.14
N PHE A 275 24.95 -4.15 10.45
CA PHE A 275 24.38 -3.96 9.13
C PHE A 275 24.88 -5.05 8.17
N TYR A 276 23.95 -5.64 7.43
CA TYR A 276 24.25 -6.71 6.49
C TYR A 276 24.41 -6.17 5.07
N GLU A 277 23.39 -5.48 4.54
CA GLU A 277 23.40 -5.01 3.16
C GLU A 277 22.36 -3.88 2.94
N GLY A 278 22.72 -2.92 2.10
CA GLY A 278 21.82 -1.88 1.60
C GLY A 278 21.51 -2.14 0.14
N ALA A 279 20.27 -1.95 -0.26
CA ALA A 279 19.84 -2.06 -1.64
C ALA A 279 19.05 -0.84 -2.05
N VAL A 280 19.22 -0.38 -3.28
CA VAL A 280 18.53 0.80 -3.79
C VAL A 280 18.03 0.50 -5.19
N SER A 281 16.76 0.82 -5.42
CA SER A 281 16.17 0.71 -6.74
C SER A 281 16.59 1.87 -7.63
N GLN A 282 16.44 1.65 -8.92
CA GLN A 282 16.36 2.74 -9.86
C GLN A 282 15.19 3.67 -9.52
N ILE A 283 15.40 4.96 -9.80
CA ILE A 283 14.35 5.98 -9.80
C ILE A 283 13.55 5.96 -11.11
N ASP A 284 12.23 6.00 -11.00
CA ASP A 284 11.30 6.07 -12.13
C ASP A 284 11.08 7.50 -12.64
N GLY A 285 10.14 7.68 -13.59
CA GLY A 285 9.80 8.99 -14.14
C GLY A 285 9.07 9.93 -13.18
N HIS A 286 8.58 9.40 -12.07
CA HIS A 286 7.81 10.08 -11.02
C HIS A 286 8.64 10.31 -9.76
N GLY A 287 9.92 9.95 -9.82
CA GLY A 287 10.85 10.20 -8.74
C GLY A 287 10.75 9.18 -7.62
N ASN A 288 9.95 8.13 -7.80
CA ASN A 288 9.81 7.06 -6.83
C ASN A 288 11.00 6.09 -6.92
N ARG A 289 11.41 5.57 -5.77
CA ARG A 289 12.40 4.50 -5.65
C ARG A 289 12.30 3.79 -4.31
N ILE A 290 12.72 2.54 -4.27
CA ILE A 290 12.80 1.74 -3.06
C ILE A 290 14.23 1.79 -2.50
N VAL A 291 14.35 1.97 -1.19
CA VAL A 291 15.59 1.74 -0.44
C VAL A 291 15.36 0.65 0.59
N THR A 292 16.21 -0.37 0.55
CA THR A 292 16.16 -1.53 1.43
C THR A 292 17.37 -1.53 2.35
N PHE A 293 17.12 -1.78 3.63
CA PHE A 293 18.15 -1.96 4.64
C PHE A 293 17.98 -3.33 5.29
N ALA A 294 19.03 -4.15 5.25
CA ALA A 294 19.08 -5.43 5.94
C ALA A 294 20.09 -5.39 7.08
N ARG A 295 19.66 -5.79 8.28
CA ARG A 295 20.52 -5.92 9.47
C ARG A 295 20.49 -7.35 9.96
N ARG A 296 21.62 -7.86 10.46
CA ARG A 296 21.65 -9.20 11.05
C ARG A 296 20.72 -9.28 12.26
N TRP A 297 20.14 -10.44 12.48
CA TRP A 297 19.27 -10.72 13.62
C TRP A 297 19.77 -11.92 14.43
N GLY A 298 19.74 -11.78 15.76
CA GLY A 298 20.03 -12.84 16.72
C GLY A 298 21.51 -13.03 17.05
N LYS A 299 21.79 -13.70 18.18
CA LYS A 299 23.15 -13.86 18.75
C LYS A 299 24.17 -14.55 17.83
N SER A 300 23.72 -15.23 16.78
CA SER A 300 24.55 -15.93 15.80
C SER A 300 24.37 -15.42 14.36
N GLY A 301 23.60 -14.35 14.15
CA GLY A 301 23.33 -13.80 12.82
C GLY A 301 22.61 -14.76 11.87
N GLN A 302 21.72 -15.61 12.42
CA GLN A 302 20.97 -16.66 11.69
C GLN A 302 20.01 -16.11 10.64
N GLY A 303 19.62 -14.84 10.73
CA GLY A 303 18.75 -14.19 9.77
C GLY A 303 19.02 -12.70 9.69
N VAL A 304 18.12 -12.01 9.01
CA VAL A 304 18.12 -10.56 8.84
C VAL A 304 16.74 -9.99 9.19
N VAL A 305 16.74 -8.77 9.69
CA VAL A 305 15.59 -7.87 9.62
C VAL A 305 15.78 -7.00 8.40
N VAL A 306 14.76 -6.95 7.55
CA VAL A 306 14.76 -6.18 6.31
C VAL A 306 13.71 -5.10 6.44
N VAL A 307 14.09 -3.86 6.15
CA VAL A 307 13.17 -2.72 6.10
C VAL A 307 13.28 -2.10 4.72
N ASN A 308 12.15 -1.87 4.08
CA ASN A 308 12.02 -1.24 2.79
C ASN A 308 11.32 0.11 2.97
N PHE A 309 11.81 1.11 2.26
CA PHE A 309 11.22 2.44 2.23
C PHE A 309 10.94 2.82 0.77
N MET A 310 9.69 3.16 0.47
CA MET A 310 9.34 3.83 -0.78
C MET A 310 9.59 5.32 -0.61
N LEU A 311 10.48 5.85 -1.43
CA LEU A 311 10.92 7.23 -1.40
C LEU A 311 10.49 7.93 -2.67
N ASN A 312 10.17 9.21 -2.57
CA ASN A 312 9.93 10.12 -3.67
C ASN A 312 10.81 11.37 -3.52
N LEU A 313 11.29 11.92 -4.65
CA LEU A 313 12.20 13.08 -4.65
C LEU A 313 11.63 14.34 -4.01
N ASP A 314 10.33 14.55 -4.18
CA ASP A 314 9.63 15.74 -3.73
C ASP A 314 8.79 15.44 -2.49
N GLU A 315 8.19 14.24 -2.40
CA GLU A 315 7.32 13.92 -1.27
C GLU A 315 8.07 13.40 -0.04
N GLY A 316 9.26 12.81 -0.22
CA GLY A 316 10.02 12.15 0.83
C GLY A 316 9.66 10.67 0.96
N VAL A 317 9.70 10.13 2.18
CA VAL A 317 9.25 8.76 2.48
C VAL A 317 7.72 8.71 2.32
N ARG A 318 7.23 7.88 1.38
CA ARG A 318 5.81 7.68 1.09
C ARG A 318 5.24 6.43 1.76
N ASP A 319 6.05 5.37 1.87
CA ASP A 319 5.64 4.08 2.44
C ASP A 319 6.85 3.38 3.08
N CYS A 320 6.62 2.52 4.07
CA CYS A 320 7.64 1.61 4.57
C CYS A 320 7.08 0.31 5.15
N TRP A 321 7.75 -0.79 4.84
CA TRP A 321 7.38 -2.12 5.31
C TRP A 321 8.63 -2.95 5.58
N GLY A 322 8.49 -4.05 6.31
CA GLY A 322 9.64 -4.86 6.64
C GLY A 322 9.29 -6.30 6.94
N TYR A 323 10.35 -7.11 6.94
CA TYR A 323 10.31 -8.53 7.24
C TYR A 323 11.24 -8.79 8.41
N HIS A 324 10.73 -9.48 9.42
CA HIS A 324 11.49 -9.83 10.59
C HIS A 324 11.91 -11.31 10.51
N LYS A 325 13.11 -11.63 11.02
CA LYS A 325 13.64 -13.01 11.07
C LYS A 325 13.68 -13.72 9.71
N MET A 326 13.85 -12.98 8.61
CA MET A 326 14.07 -13.56 7.29
C MET A 326 15.42 -14.28 7.27
N SER A 327 15.50 -15.49 6.72
CA SER A 327 16.79 -16.17 6.54
C SER A 327 17.66 -15.42 5.53
N ILE A 328 18.99 -15.61 5.63
CA ILE A 328 19.92 -14.98 4.69
C ILE A 328 19.69 -15.51 3.26
N GLU A 329 19.31 -16.77 3.14
CA GLU A 329 18.99 -17.44 1.88
C GLU A 329 17.72 -16.84 1.24
N GLU A 330 16.64 -16.64 1.99
CA GLU A 330 15.42 -15.97 1.52
C GLU A 330 15.72 -14.54 1.07
N TYR A 331 16.48 -13.78 1.88
CA TYR A 331 16.86 -12.42 1.55
C TYR A 331 17.69 -12.36 0.26
N ARG A 332 18.65 -13.27 0.08
CA ARG A 332 19.44 -13.37 -1.15
C ARG A 332 18.57 -13.75 -2.35
N GLY A 333 17.57 -14.60 -2.16
CA GLY A 333 16.58 -14.93 -3.19
C GLY A 333 15.83 -13.68 -3.64
N LEU A 334 15.25 -12.95 -2.68
CA LEU A 334 14.51 -11.71 -2.91
C LEU A 334 15.36 -10.66 -3.65
N ILE A 335 16.58 -10.40 -3.18
CA ILE A 335 17.49 -9.44 -3.83
C ILE A 335 17.94 -9.93 -5.21
N LYS A 336 18.11 -11.24 -5.41
CA LYS A 336 18.48 -11.80 -6.71
C LYS A 336 17.39 -11.59 -7.74
N GLU A 337 16.13 -11.83 -7.38
CA GLU A 337 14.98 -11.58 -8.25
C GLU A 337 14.93 -10.10 -8.68
N TYR A 338 15.05 -9.18 -7.73
CA TYR A 338 15.08 -7.74 -8.06
C TYR A 338 16.29 -7.29 -8.88
N ARG A 339 17.43 -8.00 -8.78
CA ARG A 339 18.62 -7.73 -9.60
C ARG A 339 18.47 -8.25 -11.02
N GLU A 340 17.80 -9.39 -11.22
CA GLU A 340 17.57 -9.99 -12.55
C GLU A 340 16.71 -9.07 -13.43
N ASP A 341 15.74 -8.40 -12.82
CA ASP A 341 14.92 -7.38 -13.50
C ASP A 341 15.66 -6.05 -13.68
N GLY A 342 16.87 -5.93 -13.11
CA GLY A 342 17.70 -4.73 -13.20
C GLY A 342 17.21 -3.54 -12.38
N THR A 343 16.17 -3.74 -11.58
CA THR A 343 15.44 -2.72 -10.81
C THR A 343 16.16 -2.32 -9.53
N ILE A 344 16.78 -3.26 -8.82
CA ILE A 344 17.49 -3.01 -7.55
C ILE A 344 18.96 -3.37 -7.66
N MET A 345 19.82 -2.52 -7.09
CA MET A 345 21.23 -2.79 -6.90
C MET A 345 21.54 -2.83 -5.41
N SER A 346 22.22 -3.89 -4.97
CA SER A 346 22.89 -3.85 -3.69
C SER A 346 24.11 -2.95 -3.76
N ILE A 347 24.17 -2.02 -2.83
CA ILE A 347 25.12 -0.93 -2.81
C ILE A 347 25.75 -0.83 -1.43
N ASP A 348 26.80 -0.04 -1.35
CA ASP A 348 27.37 0.37 -0.08
C ASP A 348 26.32 1.10 0.79
N SER A 349 26.39 0.85 2.10
CA SER A 349 25.42 1.35 3.09
C SER A 349 25.34 2.87 3.10
N ASP A 350 26.46 3.55 2.83
CA ASP A 350 26.52 5.00 2.90
C ASP A 350 25.72 5.65 1.78
N TYR A 351 25.71 5.06 0.57
CA TYR A 351 24.90 5.58 -0.52
C TYR A 351 23.40 5.33 -0.26
N ALA A 352 23.01 4.16 0.25
CA ALA A 352 21.61 3.91 0.66
C ALA A 352 21.15 4.91 1.73
N ARG A 353 22.01 5.13 2.74
CA ARG A 353 21.79 6.12 3.79
C ARG A 353 21.61 7.52 3.23
N SER A 354 22.50 7.98 2.35
CA SER A 354 22.39 9.34 1.77
C SER A 354 21.08 9.55 1.02
N ILE A 355 20.62 8.55 0.26
CA ILE A 355 19.33 8.63 -0.44
C ILE A 355 18.16 8.66 0.53
N PHE A 356 18.20 7.85 1.59
CA PHE A 356 17.18 7.83 2.63
C PHE A 356 17.12 9.13 3.44
N CYS A 357 18.27 9.68 3.84
CA CYS A 357 18.36 10.97 4.52
C CYS A 357 17.83 12.13 3.67
N ASP A 358 18.04 12.12 2.34
CA ASP A 358 17.46 13.12 1.43
C ASP A 358 15.94 13.06 1.40
N ALA A 359 15.37 11.86 1.48
CA ALA A 359 13.92 11.70 1.53
C ALA A 359 13.34 12.20 2.86
N LEU A 360 13.99 11.92 3.99
CA LEU A 360 13.59 12.49 5.29
C LEU A 360 13.70 14.03 5.27
N TYR A 361 14.75 14.57 4.68
CA TYR A 361 14.88 16.01 4.46
C TYR A 361 13.75 16.56 3.58
N ALA A 362 13.34 15.85 2.53
CA ALA A 362 12.21 16.22 1.68
C ALA A 362 10.88 16.25 2.46
N ASN A 363 10.59 15.23 3.30
CA ASN A 363 9.43 15.25 4.20
C ASN A 363 9.45 16.53 5.07
N HIS A 364 10.59 16.82 5.70
CA HIS A 364 10.74 17.97 6.60
C HIS A 364 10.50 19.30 5.90
N ILE A 365 11.20 19.58 4.80
CA ILE A 365 11.12 20.89 4.13
C ILE A 365 9.76 21.14 3.49
N LYS A 366 9.06 20.09 3.06
CA LYS A 366 7.72 20.19 2.46
C LYS A 366 6.59 20.12 3.48
N GLY A 367 6.88 19.66 4.70
CA GLY A 367 5.86 19.41 5.71
C GLY A 367 4.99 18.20 5.40
N ASN A 368 5.48 17.26 4.59
CA ASN A 368 4.76 16.04 4.28
C ASN A 368 4.89 15.06 5.45
N GLN A 369 3.78 14.44 5.83
CA GLN A 369 3.77 13.42 6.87
C GLN A 369 4.47 12.15 6.38
N ARG A 370 5.17 11.48 7.29
CA ARG A 370 5.72 10.15 7.04
C ARG A 370 4.62 9.09 7.22
N PRO A 371 4.71 7.94 6.54
CA PRO A 371 3.73 6.87 6.68
C PRO A 371 3.67 6.34 8.13
N PRO A 372 2.51 5.90 8.64
CA PRO A 372 2.32 5.42 10.02
C PRO A 372 3.36 4.39 10.46
N GLU A 373 3.67 3.44 9.57
CA GLU A 373 4.60 2.35 9.79
C GLU A 373 6.02 2.84 10.07
N PHE A 374 6.36 4.05 9.62
CA PHE A 374 7.66 4.67 9.86
C PHE A 374 7.92 4.84 11.35
N ALA A 375 6.87 5.13 12.12
CA ALA A 375 6.95 5.28 13.56
C ALA A 375 7.47 4.01 14.25
N PHE A 376 7.16 2.83 13.70
CA PHE A 376 7.69 1.56 14.16
C PHE A 376 9.06 1.23 13.54
N TRP A 377 9.17 1.31 12.21
CA TRP A 377 10.35 0.85 11.48
C TRP A 377 11.59 1.72 11.70
N ARG A 378 11.43 3.01 12.05
CA ARG A 378 12.55 3.90 12.39
C ARG A 378 13.44 3.34 13.51
N HIS A 379 12.85 2.59 14.44
CA HIS A 379 13.59 2.01 15.56
C HIS A 379 14.60 0.95 15.13
N PHE A 380 14.49 0.37 13.93
CA PHE A 380 15.46 -0.59 13.42
C PHE A 380 16.69 0.09 12.77
N MET A 381 16.63 1.41 12.60
CA MET A 381 17.68 2.26 12.04
C MET A 381 18.58 2.81 13.15
N THR A 382 19.81 3.20 12.79
CA THR A 382 20.69 3.90 13.74
C THR A 382 20.39 5.41 13.72
N PRO A 383 20.65 6.15 14.81
CA PRO A 383 20.39 7.60 14.85
C PRO A 383 21.05 8.38 13.71
N GLU A 384 22.25 7.96 13.26
CA GLU A 384 22.97 8.58 12.14
C GLU A 384 22.25 8.45 10.80
N TRP A 385 21.32 7.50 10.68
CA TRP A 385 20.56 7.21 9.46
C TRP A 385 19.20 7.88 9.46
N LEU A 386 18.75 8.40 10.61
CA LEU A 386 17.51 9.16 10.76
C LEU A 386 17.74 10.67 10.59
N LYS A 387 18.93 11.09 10.16
CA LYS A 387 19.22 12.50 9.93
C LYS A 387 18.49 13.02 8.69
N GLU A 388 17.93 14.20 8.82
CA GLU A 388 17.29 14.96 7.74
C GLU A 388 18.38 15.77 6.99
N GLU A 389 19.10 15.12 6.08
CA GLU A 389 20.21 15.72 5.33
C GLU A 389 19.96 15.64 3.82
N SER A 390 20.01 16.79 3.13
CA SER A 390 19.88 16.82 1.67
C SER A 390 21.04 16.09 0.97
N TYR A 391 20.73 15.35 -0.08
CA TYR A 391 21.70 14.73 -0.97
C TYR A 391 21.59 15.29 -2.38
N THR A 392 22.72 15.67 -2.95
CA THR A 392 22.82 16.04 -4.36
C THR A 392 24.07 15.40 -4.94
N PRO A 393 23.95 14.50 -5.92
CA PRO A 393 25.12 13.87 -6.53
C PRO A 393 26.08 14.89 -7.11
N TYR A 394 27.36 14.75 -6.75
CA TYR A 394 28.41 15.61 -7.30
C TYR A 394 28.77 15.17 -8.72
N LEU A 395 28.66 16.12 -9.67
CA LEU A 395 29.17 15.95 -11.03
C LEU A 395 30.63 16.40 -11.09
N GLU A 396 31.52 15.45 -11.40
CA GLU A 396 32.95 15.74 -11.53
C GLU A 396 33.23 16.64 -12.74
N ASP A 397 33.95 17.74 -12.52
CA ASP A 397 34.30 18.72 -13.56
C ASP A 397 34.94 18.09 -14.81
N ASP A 398 35.79 17.07 -14.60
CA ASP A 398 36.46 16.36 -15.69
C ASP A 398 35.49 15.54 -16.53
N ILE A 399 34.45 14.96 -15.92
CA ILE A 399 33.38 14.26 -16.64
C ILE A 399 32.54 15.27 -17.42
N VAL A 400 32.20 16.42 -16.82
CA VAL A 400 31.44 17.47 -17.51
C VAL A 400 32.21 17.94 -18.74
N LYS A 401 33.52 18.21 -18.61
CA LYS A 401 34.39 18.57 -19.75
C LYS A 401 34.48 17.45 -20.79
N GLU A 402 34.65 16.19 -20.36
CA GLU A 402 34.71 15.03 -21.26
C GLU A 402 33.42 14.89 -22.09
N VAL A 403 32.27 15.04 -21.45
CA VAL A 403 30.96 14.90 -22.08
C VAL A 403 30.68 16.05 -23.06
N LEU A 404 31.13 17.27 -22.77
CA LEU A 404 30.92 18.43 -23.63
C LEU A 404 31.93 18.55 -24.80
N ALA A 405 33.19 18.14 -24.61
CA ALA A 405 34.28 18.43 -25.55
C ALA A 405 35.09 17.21 -26.02
N GLY A 406 34.87 16.02 -25.46
CA GLY A 406 35.77 14.87 -25.64
C GLY A 406 35.45 13.93 -26.81
N SER A 407 36.47 13.22 -27.29
CA SER A 407 36.35 12.10 -28.25
C SER A 407 35.57 10.89 -27.71
N LYS A 408 35.32 10.85 -26.40
CA LYS A 408 34.53 9.85 -25.66
C LYS A 408 33.13 10.36 -25.28
N SER A 409 32.73 11.54 -25.74
CA SER A 409 31.38 12.08 -25.52
C SER A 409 30.33 11.09 -26.07
N PRO A 410 29.24 10.83 -25.33
CA PRO A 410 28.08 10.15 -25.89
C PRO A 410 27.67 10.82 -27.19
N ARG A 411 27.46 10.03 -28.23
CA ARG A 411 27.07 10.61 -29.52
C ARG A 411 25.65 11.15 -29.37
N GLU A 412 25.28 12.12 -30.19
CA GLU A 412 23.91 12.66 -30.22
C GLU A 412 22.85 11.54 -30.36
N LYS A 413 23.16 10.51 -31.15
CA LYS A 413 22.31 9.31 -31.25
C LYS A 413 22.08 8.59 -29.91
N ASP A 414 23.07 8.58 -29.01
CA ASP A 414 22.94 7.91 -27.71
C ASP A 414 21.99 8.70 -26.81
N LEU A 415 22.00 10.04 -26.89
CA LEU A 415 21.04 10.90 -26.19
C LEU A 415 19.60 10.68 -26.68
N TRP A 416 19.40 10.56 -28.00
CA TRP A 416 18.11 10.18 -28.59
C TRP A 416 17.63 8.79 -28.16
N GLN A 417 18.53 7.89 -27.77
CA GLN A 417 18.22 6.53 -27.34
C GLN A 417 18.19 6.38 -25.81
N LEU A 418 18.40 7.46 -25.05
CA LEU A 418 18.46 7.41 -23.59
C LEU A 418 17.15 6.91 -22.99
N HIS A 419 16.01 7.44 -23.47
CA HIS A 419 14.69 7.00 -23.03
C HIS A 419 14.44 5.51 -23.30
N ASN A 420 15.08 4.91 -24.33
CA ASN A 420 14.93 3.50 -24.68
C ASN A 420 15.85 2.54 -23.90
N GLN A 421 16.78 3.05 -23.10
CA GLN A 421 17.56 2.19 -22.22
C GLN A 421 16.63 1.57 -21.16
N SER A 422 16.94 0.34 -20.72
CA SER A 422 16.21 -0.36 -19.65
C SER A 422 15.96 0.53 -18.44
N GLU A 423 16.97 1.33 -18.12
CA GLU A 423 16.98 2.24 -16.99
C GLU A 423 15.90 3.33 -17.08
N PHE A 424 15.50 3.72 -18.28
CA PHE A 424 14.51 4.78 -18.46
C PHE A 424 13.18 4.23 -18.96
N GLN A 425 12.93 2.92 -18.90
CA GLN A 425 11.69 2.33 -19.44
C GLN A 425 10.44 2.81 -18.71
N GLU A 426 10.49 2.90 -17.38
CA GLU A 426 9.40 3.40 -16.52
C GLU A 426 9.33 4.94 -16.48
N TRP A 427 10.11 5.62 -17.31
CA TRP A 427 10.03 7.07 -17.42
C TRP A 427 8.98 7.45 -18.46
N PHE A 428 7.84 7.93 -17.98
CA PHE A 428 6.77 8.56 -18.76
C PHE A 428 6.00 9.53 -17.87
N LEU A 429 5.24 10.44 -18.50
CA LEU A 429 4.43 11.43 -17.81
C LEU A 429 3.05 10.84 -17.54
N HIS A 430 2.69 10.73 -16.27
CA HIS A 430 1.35 10.31 -15.86
C HIS A 430 0.54 11.55 -15.47
N HIS A 431 -0.14 12.14 -16.44
CA HIS A 431 -0.88 13.38 -16.22
C HIS A 431 -2.17 13.40 -17.07
N PRO A 432 -3.31 13.88 -16.55
CA PRO A 432 -4.58 13.95 -17.28
C PRO A 432 -4.46 14.63 -18.65
N TYR A 433 -3.66 15.71 -18.72
CA TYR A 433 -3.39 16.45 -19.96
C TYR A 433 -2.81 15.57 -21.09
N ILE A 434 -2.03 14.54 -20.79
CA ILE A 434 -1.51 13.61 -21.81
C ILE A 434 -2.67 12.84 -22.46
N TYR A 435 -3.65 12.42 -21.67
CA TYR A 435 -4.85 11.73 -22.17
C TYR A 435 -5.75 12.67 -22.96
N GLU A 436 -5.88 13.94 -22.57
CA GLU A 436 -6.60 14.95 -23.34
C GLU A 436 -5.96 15.18 -24.72
N LEU A 437 -4.63 15.36 -24.77
CA LEU A 437 -3.90 15.49 -26.03
C LEU A 437 -4.06 14.23 -26.91
N MET A 438 -4.11 13.06 -26.29
CA MET A 438 -4.27 11.78 -26.99
C MET A 438 -5.71 11.56 -27.49
N ASP A 439 -6.71 12.01 -26.75
CA ASP A 439 -8.12 11.96 -27.16
C ASP A 439 -8.40 12.93 -28.30
N ASP A 440 -7.93 14.18 -28.20
CA ASP A 440 -7.98 15.15 -29.29
C ASP A 440 -7.36 14.57 -30.56
N PHE A 441 -6.26 13.84 -30.39
CA PHE A 441 -5.60 13.13 -31.48
C PHE A 441 -6.48 12.00 -32.06
N ILE A 442 -7.08 11.14 -31.23
CA ILE A 442 -7.94 10.02 -31.69
C ILE A 442 -9.25 10.55 -32.32
N LEU A 443 -9.87 11.57 -31.75
CA LEU A 443 -11.13 12.16 -32.22
C LEU A 443 -10.95 12.83 -33.58
N ARG A 444 -9.87 13.61 -33.76
CA ARG A 444 -9.53 14.20 -35.08
C ARG A 444 -9.27 13.15 -36.17
N GLN A 445 -8.94 11.91 -35.80
CA GLN A 445 -8.85 10.79 -36.76
C GLN A 445 -10.20 10.18 -37.12
N LYS A 446 -11.19 10.18 -36.21
CA LYS A 446 -12.53 9.61 -36.48
C LYS A 446 -13.40 10.50 -37.38
N GLU A 447 -13.19 11.82 -37.37
CA GLU A 447 -13.98 12.76 -38.17
C GLU A 447 -13.65 12.76 -39.67
N LYS A 448 -12.57 12.08 -40.10
CA LYS A 448 -12.19 11.94 -41.52
C LYS A 448 -12.51 10.52 -42.04
N ASP A 449 -13.73 10.35 -42.55
CA ASP A 449 -14.19 9.25 -43.42
C ASP A 449 -14.11 7.80 -42.90
N GLY A 450 -14.01 7.58 -41.59
CA GLY A 450 -14.02 6.21 -41.03
C GLY A 450 -12.78 5.37 -41.38
N THR A 451 -11.76 5.98 -41.98
CA THR A 451 -10.46 5.37 -42.27
C THR A 451 -9.38 5.93 -41.37
N PHE A 452 -8.68 5.06 -40.64
CA PHE A 452 -7.53 5.40 -39.82
C PHE A 452 -6.39 5.97 -40.70
N VAL A 453 -6.13 7.28 -40.61
CA VAL A 453 -4.93 7.90 -41.21
C VAL A 453 -3.84 7.98 -40.13
N PRO A 454 -2.69 7.30 -40.28
CA PRO A 454 -1.57 7.47 -39.37
C PRO A 454 -1.09 8.93 -39.42
N ILE A 455 -0.49 9.43 -38.35
CA ILE A 455 0.18 10.72 -38.30
C ILE A 455 1.02 10.93 -39.56
N ALA A 456 0.61 11.82 -40.47
CA ALA A 456 1.34 12.03 -41.71
C ALA A 456 2.14 13.33 -41.73
N THR A 457 1.86 14.32 -40.87
CA THR A 457 2.65 15.56 -40.83
C THR A 457 3.50 15.63 -39.57
N GLN A 458 4.82 15.74 -39.73
CA GLN A 458 5.79 15.94 -38.64
C GLN A 458 5.40 17.15 -37.77
N GLU A 459 4.85 18.20 -38.39
CA GLU A 459 4.40 19.44 -37.75
C GLU A 459 3.31 19.22 -36.67
N GLY A 460 2.39 18.28 -36.88
CA GLY A 460 1.35 17.97 -35.90
C GLY A 460 1.91 17.30 -34.63
N VAL A 461 2.94 16.47 -34.80
CA VAL A 461 3.63 15.80 -33.69
C VAL A 461 4.52 16.77 -32.92
N GLU A 462 5.25 17.62 -33.63
CA GLU A 462 6.07 18.67 -33.03
C GLU A 462 5.23 19.65 -32.20
N THR A 463 4.01 19.96 -32.66
CA THR A 463 3.06 20.78 -31.89
C THR A 463 2.64 20.10 -30.59
N ILE A 464 2.33 18.79 -30.61
CA ILE A 464 1.94 18.05 -29.39
C ILE A 464 3.11 17.99 -28.41
N TYR A 465 4.32 17.67 -28.87
CA TYR A 465 5.50 17.64 -28.01
C TYR A 465 5.82 19.01 -27.42
N SER A 466 5.66 20.08 -28.20
CA SER A 466 5.84 21.45 -27.71
C SER A 466 4.89 21.75 -26.55
N LYS A 467 3.60 21.39 -26.67
CA LYS A 467 2.63 21.55 -25.58
C LYS A 467 2.98 20.74 -24.34
N ILE A 468 3.39 19.49 -24.50
CA ILE A 468 3.83 18.65 -23.36
C ILE A 468 5.01 19.31 -22.64
N ILE A 469 5.97 19.83 -23.41
CA ILE A 469 7.17 20.46 -22.85
C ILE A 469 6.82 21.77 -22.16
N GLU A 470 5.99 22.61 -22.77
CA GLU A 470 5.53 23.89 -22.23
C GLU A 470 4.73 23.73 -20.94
N GLU A 471 3.77 22.80 -20.92
CA GLU A 471 2.78 22.71 -19.82
C GLU A 471 3.25 21.79 -18.69
N LEU A 472 4.04 20.75 -18.97
CA LEU A 472 4.39 19.72 -17.97
C LEU A 472 5.87 19.69 -17.60
N ILE A 473 6.77 19.94 -18.56
CA ILE A 473 8.21 19.76 -18.33
C ILE A 473 8.88 21.06 -17.88
N ALA A 474 8.67 22.16 -18.60
CA ALA A 474 9.29 23.45 -18.29
C ALA A 474 8.95 23.96 -16.88
N PRO A 475 7.69 23.86 -16.39
CA PRO A 475 7.36 24.27 -15.02
C PRO A 475 8.04 23.43 -13.94
N ASN A 476 8.39 22.18 -14.27
CA ASN A 476 8.98 21.20 -13.35
C ASN A 476 10.43 20.87 -13.73
N LEU A 477 11.14 21.78 -14.41
CA LEU A 477 12.46 21.48 -14.96
C LEU A 477 13.48 21.08 -13.89
N GLU A 478 13.50 21.76 -12.75
CA GLU A 478 14.43 21.48 -11.66
C GLU A 478 14.20 20.09 -11.06
N TYR A 479 12.94 19.65 -11.00
CA TYR A 479 12.60 18.28 -10.64
C TYR A 479 13.19 17.28 -11.63
N TYR A 480 13.00 17.46 -12.94
CA TYR A 480 13.56 16.55 -13.95
C TYR A 480 15.10 16.56 -13.97
N LYS A 481 15.73 17.70 -13.69
CA LYS A 481 17.18 17.79 -13.50
C LYS A 481 17.63 16.96 -12.30
N LYS A 482 16.97 17.10 -11.14
CA LYS A 482 17.25 16.30 -9.92
C LYS A 482 17.05 14.81 -10.20
N ALA A 483 15.93 14.43 -10.81
CA ALA A 483 15.63 13.04 -11.15
C ALA A 483 16.68 12.42 -12.08
N LEU A 484 17.06 13.12 -13.15
CA LEU A 484 18.09 12.65 -14.06
C LEU A 484 19.46 12.58 -13.39
N LEU A 485 19.77 13.51 -12.50
CA LEU A 485 21.02 13.50 -11.74
C LEU A 485 21.09 12.28 -10.81
N MET A 486 19.99 11.96 -10.12
CA MET A 486 19.87 10.77 -9.27
C MET A 486 19.95 9.48 -10.09
N ALA A 487 19.31 9.43 -11.25
CA ALA A 487 19.43 8.31 -12.18
C ALA A 487 20.85 8.15 -12.73
N ALA A 488 21.53 9.25 -13.04
CA ALA A 488 22.91 9.26 -13.49
C ALA A 488 23.84 8.73 -12.39
N ASP A 489 23.71 9.20 -11.16
CA ASP A 489 24.51 8.75 -10.02
C ASP A 489 24.30 7.25 -9.72
N PHE A 490 23.04 6.79 -9.74
CA PHE A 490 22.74 5.36 -9.63
C PHE A 490 23.45 4.54 -10.72
N ASN A 491 23.43 5.01 -11.97
CA ASN A 491 24.13 4.36 -13.08
C ASN A 491 25.65 4.41 -12.95
N LYS A 492 26.22 5.47 -12.37
CA LYS A 492 27.64 5.55 -12.02
C LYS A 492 28.00 4.47 -11.01
N LYS A 493 27.21 4.31 -9.94
CA LYS A 493 27.42 3.28 -8.91
C LYS A 493 27.29 1.86 -9.48
N ARG A 494 26.40 1.64 -10.45
CA ARG A 494 26.28 0.36 -11.21
C ARG A 494 27.44 0.07 -12.17
N GLY A 495 28.39 0.99 -12.35
CA GLY A 495 29.42 0.85 -13.37
C GLY A 495 28.90 1.00 -14.81
N ARG A 496 27.69 1.53 -15.01
CA ARG A 496 27.08 1.79 -16.33
C ARG A 496 27.59 3.12 -16.90
N ALA A 497 28.91 3.19 -17.14
CA ALA A 497 29.60 4.43 -17.48
C ALA A 497 29.08 5.11 -18.76
N LYS A 498 28.55 4.36 -19.73
CA LYS A 498 27.92 4.93 -20.93
C LYS A 498 26.60 5.62 -20.59
N VAL A 499 25.70 4.94 -19.88
CA VAL A 499 24.38 5.49 -19.48
C VAL A 499 24.56 6.70 -18.58
N TYR A 500 25.47 6.62 -17.60
CA TYR A 500 25.86 7.75 -16.75
C TYR A 500 26.24 8.98 -17.58
N ARG A 501 27.22 8.86 -18.50
CA ARG A 501 27.66 9.98 -19.33
C ARG A 501 26.55 10.52 -20.22
N THR A 502 25.70 9.66 -20.78
CA THR A 502 24.56 10.10 -21.61
C THR A 502 23.53 10.87 -20.81
N ALA A 503 23.23 10.44 -19.57
CA ALA A 503 22.34 11.16 -18.66
C ALA A 503 22.94 12.52 -18.26
N VAL A 504 24.25 12.57 -17.95
CA VAL A 504 24.95 13.85 -17.71
C VAL A 504 24.86 14.77 -18.93
N LEU A 505 25.06 14.25 -20.15
CA LEU A 505 24.89 15.02 -21.38
C LEU A 505 23.47 15.57 -21.50
N ALA A 506 22.45 14.76 -21.19
CA ALA A 506 21.06 15.20 -21.20
C ALA A 506 20.86 16.39 -20.25
N ILE A 507 21.32 16.29 -19.00
CA ILE A 507 21.20 17.38 -18.01
C ILE A 507 21.89 18.65 -18.52
N MET A 508 23.12 18.55 -19.05
CA MET A 508 23.86 19.71 -19.55
C MET A 508 23.16 20.37 -20.77
N ARG A 509 22.47 19.57 -21.60
CA ARG A 509 21.75 20.08 -22.78
C ARG A 509 20.42 20.74 -22.44
N MET A 510 19.94 20.62 -21.21
CA MET A 510 18.79 21.41 -20.74
C MET A 510 19.16 22.89 -20.54
N GLY A 511 20.44 23.18 -20.29
CA GLY A 511 20.95 24.53 -20.07
C GLY A 511 20.20 25.29 -18.98
N ASP A 512 19.97 26.57 -19.22
CA ASP A 512 19.25 27.47 -18.31
C ASP A 512 17.72 27.25 -18.33
N GLY A 513 17.22 26.26 -19.07
CA GLY A 513 15.79 25.98 -19.18
C GLY A 513 15.05 26.83 -20.20
N ASP A 514 15.76 27.42 -21.17
CA ASP A 514 15.14 28.06 -22.33
C ASP A 514 14.18 27.09 -23.03
N LEU A 515 12.95 27.55 -23.23
CA LEU A 515 11.89 26.74 -23.80
C LEU A 515 12.23 26.21 -25.20
N GLU A 516 12.92 26.98 -26.03
CA GLU A 516 13.30 26.54 -27.38
C GLU A 516 14.33 25.41 -27.36
N THR A 517 15.24 25.44 -26.38
CA THR A 517 16.18 24.35 -26.09
C THR A 517 15.43 23.13 -25.57
N LEU A 518 14.51 23.29 -24.62
CA LEU A 518 13.73 22.19 -24.06
C LEU A 518 12.88 21.49 -25.13
N LYS A 519 12.22 22.25 -26.01
CA LYS A 519 11.41 21.72 -27.13
C LYS A 519 12.18 20.81 -28.08
N LYS A 520 13.49 21.05 -28.22
CA LYS A 520 14.40 20.28 -29.09
C LYS A 520 15.16 19.22 -28.31
N HIS A 521 14.95 19.11 -27.01
CA HIS A 521 15.72 18.23 -26.14
C HIS A 521 15.34 16.76 -26.39
N PRO A 522 16.27 15.91 -26.87
CA PRO A 522 15.94 14.54 -27.31
C PRO A 522 15.30 13.67 -26.24
N PHE A 523 15.73 13.83 -24.98
CA PHE A 523 15.18 13.07 -23.87
C PHE A 523 13.71 13.40 -23.60
N PHE A 524 13.34 14.69 -23.64
CA PHE A 524 11.96 15.13 -23.38
C PHE A 524 11.01 14.80 -24.53
N ILE A 525 11.50 14.86 -25.77
CA ILE A 525 10.76 14.36 -26.93
C ILE A 525 10.50 12.85 -26.79
N GLY A 526 11.53 12.08 -26.40
CA GLY A 526 11.42 10.64 -26.13
C GLY A 526 10.41 10.32 -25.01
N LEU A 527 10.47 11.09 -23.93
CA LEU A 527 9.56 10.99 -22.79
C LEU A 527 8.11 11.24 -23.22
N GLY A 528 7.84 12.38 -23.87
CA GLY A 528 6.51 12.72 -24.38
C GLY A 528 5.95 11.68 -25.36
N LYS A 529 6.81 11.13 -26.23
CA LYS A 529 6.44 10.03 -27.13
C LYS A 529 6.00 8.78 -26.36
N ARG A 530 6.73 8.40 -25.30
CA ARG A 530 6.33 7.26 -24.48
C ARG A 530 5.02 7.52 -23.75
N SER A 531 4.87 8.69 -23.13
CA SER A 531 3.63 9.07 -22.42
C SER A 531 2.40 8.96 -23.31
N LEU A 532 2.47 9.48 -24.53
CA LEU A 532 1.38 9.37 -25.50
C LEU A 532 1.11 7.91 -25.92
N ASN A 533 2.15 7.09 -26.08
CA ASN A 533 1.97 5.67 -26.42
C ASN A 533 1.28 4.88 -25.29
N VAL A 534 1.63 5.17 -24.02
CA VAL A 534 0.98 4.58 -22.85
C VAL A 534 -0.48 4.99 -22.80
N ALA A 535 -0.77 6.30 -22.88
CA ALA A 535 -2.13 6.82 -22.89
C ALA A 535 -2.97 6.24 -24.05
N ALA A 536 -2.41 6.16 -25.26
CA ALA A 536 -3.07 5.57 -26.41
C ALA A 536 -3.40 4.09 -26.20
N THR A 537 -2.50 3.34 -25.56
CA THR A 537 -2.70 1.92 -25.25
C THR A 537 -3.80 1.73 -24.22
N ASN A 538 -3.81 2.55 -23.17
CA ASN A 538 -4.84 2.53 -22.13
C ASN A 538 -6.22 2.88 -22.71
N LEU A 539 -6.33 3.98 -23.47
CA LEU A 539 -7.58 4.40 -24.12
C LEU A 539 -8.11 3.33 -25.09
N LYS A 540 -7.23 2.68 -25.86
CA LYS A 540 -7.63 1.54 -26.74
C LYS A 540 -8.17 0.35 -25.97
N ARG A 541 -7.72 0.14 -24.74
CA ARG A 541 -8.21 -0.91 -23.82
C ARG A 541 -9.46 -0.48 -23.04
N GLY A 542 -9.98 0.74 -23.29
CA GLY A 542 -11.10 1.30 -22.53
C GLY A 542 -10.73 1.80 -21.14
N LEU A 543 -9.43 1.85 -20.82
CA LEU A 543 -8.90 2.37 -19.57
C LEU A 543 -8.62 3.86 -19.75
N ASP A 544 -9.50 4.69 -19.21
CA ASP A 544 -9.35 6.14 -19.18
C ASP A 544 -9.11 6.57 -17.75
N LEU A 545 -7.83 6.78 -17.40
CA LEU A 545 -7.42 7.09 -16.03
C LEU A 545 -7.97 8.44 -15.55
N ARG A 546 -8.39 9.34 -16.44
CA ARG A 546 -9.07 10.60 -16.06
C ARG A 546 -10.38 10.37 -15.30
N LYS A 547 -10.96 9.17 -15.40
CA LYS A 547 -12.18 8.81 -14.66
C LYS A 547 -11.92 8.52 -13.18
N ASN A 548 -10.68 8.19 -12.83
CA ASN A 548 -10.23 7.90 -11.48
C ASN A 548 -8.97 8.75 -11.19
N PRO A 549 -9.12 9.98 -10.68
CA PRO A 549 -8.00 10.87 -10.44
C PRO A 549 -6.88 10.24 -9.59
N GLU A 550 -7.24 9.38 -8.63
CA GLU A 550 -6.32 8.65 -7.74
C GLU A 550 -5.33 7.77 -8.51
N ASP A 551 -5.68 7.29 -9.71
CA ASP A 551 -4.78 6.50 -10.54
C ASP A 551 -3.56 7.33 -10.99
N PHE A 552 -3.63 8.66 -10.96
CA PHE A 552 -2.51 9.54 -11.30
C PHE A 552 -1.52 9.79 -10.16
N ASP A 553 -1.92 9.55 -8.92
CA ASP A 553 -1.13 9.83 -7.72
C ASP A 553 -0.26 8.62 -7.29
N LEU A 554 -0.31 7.51 -8.04
CA LEU A 554 0.50 6.29 -7.80
C LEU A 554 1.98 6.51 -8.13
#